data_AF-A0A2H4RIP5-F1
#
_entry.id   AF-A0A2H4RIP5-F1
#
_cell.length_a   1.000
_cell.length_b   1.000
_cell.length_c   1.000
_cell.angle_alpha   90.00
_cell.angle_beta   90.00
_cell.angle_gamma   90.00
#
_symmetry.space_group_name_H-M   'P 1'
#
loop_
_entity.id
_entity.type
_entity.pdbx_description
1 polymer ?
#
loop_
_entity_poly.entity_id
_entity_poly.type
_entity_poly.pdbx_seq_one_letter_code
_entity_poly.pdbx_strand_id
1 'polypeptide(L)'
;SAEPKYSQARFEEITKEVSSYIKKIGYNPATVPFVPISGWHGDNMIEPSPNMPWYKGWSIEKKGAKLEGKTLLQALDAMDPPSRPVDKALRLPLQDVYKIGGIGTVPVGRVETGTIKPGMIVTFAPVNLTTEVKSVEMHHESLTEAVPGDNVGFNVKNVSVKELRRGYVAGDSKNNPPQATEEFAAQVIVLNHPGQISNGYTPVLDCHTAHIACKFKDIKEKIDRRSGKKLEDNPKSIKSGDAAIVDLVPSKPMCVETFTDFPPLGR
;
A
#
# COMPACT_ATOMS: atom_id res chain seq x y z
N SER A 1 -25.45 -20.31 -8.17
CA SER A 1 -25.96 -20.76 -9.47
C SER A 1 -26.12 -19.54 -10.35
N ALA A 2 -25.37 -19.43 -11.46
CA ALA A 2 -25.61 -18.38 -12.44
C ALA A 2 -26.45 -19.00 -13.56
N GLU A 3 -27.74 -18.71 -13.57
CA GLU A 3 -28.62 -19.04 -14.68
C GLU A 3 -28.78 -17.81 -15.59
N PRO A 4 -28.63 -17.95 -16.92
CA PRO A 4 -28.25 -19.16 -17.65
C PRO A 4 -26.76 -19.53 -17.46
N LYS A 5 -26.45 -20.83 -17.48
CA LYS A 5 -25.06 -21.33 -17.38
C LYS A 5 -24.19 -20.69 -18.46
N TYR A 6 -23.05 -20.13 -18.06
CA TYR A 6 -22.06 -19.53 -18.98
C TYR A 6 -22.66 -18.51 -19.96
N SER A 7 -23.66 -17.73 -19.53
CA SER A 7 -24.37 -16.76 -20.38
C SER A 7 -23.49 -15.58 -20.79
N GLN A 8 -23.36 -15.36 -22.11
CA GLN A 8 -22.71 -14.19 -22.69
C GLN A 8 -23.39 -12.89 -22.26
N ALA A 9 -24.72 -12.83 -22.34
CA ALA A 9 -25.48 -11.62 -22.01
C ALA A 9 -25.26 -11.19 -20.56
N ARG A 10 -25.20 -12.16 -19.63
CA ARG A 10 -24.93 -11.88 -18.22
C ARG A 10 -23.50 -11.39 -18.00
N PHE A 11 -22.53 -11.96 -18.72
CA PHE A 11 -21.14 -11.50 -18.67
C PHE A 11 -20.98 -10.06 -19.18
N GLU A 12 -21.64 -9.72 -20.28
CA GLU A 12 -21.62 -8.37 -20.86
C GLU A 12 -22.28 -7.34 -19.93
N GLU A 13 -23.40 -7.70 -19.32
CA GLU A 13 -24.08 -6.88 -18.30
C GLU A 13 -23.15 -6.57 -17.12
N ILE A 14 -22.55 -7.61 -16.50
CA ILE A 14 -21.61 -7.45 -15.39
C ILE A 14 -20.41 -6.60 -15.82
N THR A 15 -19.84 -6.87 -17.00
CA THR A 15 -18.68 -6.12 -17.52
C THR A 15 -19.02 -4.64 -17.65
N LYS A 16 -20.22 -4.30 -18.15
CA LYS A 16 -20.69 -2.92 -18.29
C LYS A 16 -20.89 -2.23 -16.94
N GLU A 17 -21.52 -2.90 -15.99
CA GLU A 17 -21.75 -2.35 -14.63
C GLU A 17 -20.43 -2.12 -13.90
N VAL A 18 -19.55 -3.13 -13.88
CA VAL A 18 -18.24 -3.05 -13.23
C VAL A 18 -17.37 -1.99 -13.90
N SER A 19 -17.33 -1.93 -15.24
CA SER A 19 -16.61 -0.88 -15.98
C SER A 19 -17.08 0.52 -15.59
N SER A 20 -18.39 0.71 -15.46
CA SER A 20 -18.97 1.98 -15.03
C SER A 20 -18.59 2.34 -13.59
N TYR A 21 -18.50 1.34 -12.72
CA TYR A 21 -18.14 1.51 -11.32
C TYR A 21 -16.65 1.84 -11.13
N ILE A 22 -15.75 1.06 -11.73
CA ILE A 22 -14.30 1.31 -11.63
C ILE A 22 -13.90 2.63 -12.27
N LYS A 23 -14.58 3.05 -13.35
CA LYS A 23 -14.41 4.38 -13.96
C LYS A 23 -14.81 5.51 -13.01
N LYS A 24 -15.85 5.31 -12.19
CA LYS A 24 -16.25 6.31 -11.18
C LYS A 24 -15.23 6.45 -10.06
N ILE A 25 -14.53 5.36 -9.73
CA ILE A 25 -13.44 5.32 -8.73
C ILE A 25 -12.17 5.99 -9.26
N GLY A 26 -11.91 5.86 -10.57
CA GLY A 26 -10.76 6.52 -11.23
C GLY A 26 -9.90 5.59 -12.09
N TYR A 27 -10.21 4.30 -12.14
CA TYR A 27 -9.53 3.36 -13.03
C TYR A 27 -9.96 3.60 -14.48
N ASN A 28 -9.05 3.38 -15.43
CA ASN A 28 -9.40 3.31 -16.85
C ASN A 28 -9.89 1.89 -17.18
N PRO A 29 -11.17 1.66 -17.53
CA PRO A 29 -11.65 0.32 -17.83
C PRO A 29 -10.92 -0.35 -19.01
N ALA A 30 -10.36 0.44 -19.94
CA ALA A 30 -9.59 -0.09 -21.07
C ALA A 30 -8.29 -0.79 -20.64
N THR A 31 -7.79 -0.54 -19.42
CA THR A 31 -6.56 -1.18 -18.91
C THR A 31 -6.86 -2.44 -18.08
N VAL A 32 -8.14 -2.84 -17.94
CA VAL A 32 -8.57 -3.91 -17.02
C VAL A 32 -9.10 -5.11 -17.80
N PRO A 33 -8.48 -6.30 -17.69
CA PRO A 33 -8.96 -7.48 -18.39
C PRO A 33 -10.22 -8.05 -17.70
N PHE A 34 -11.26 -8.32 -18.48
CA PHE A 34 -12.45 -9.02 -18.02
C PHE A 34 -12.41 -10.47 -18.49
N VAL A 35 -12.24 -11.40 -17.53
CA VAL A 35 -12.10 -12.84 -17.81
C VAL A 35 -13.26 -13.60 -17.16
N PRO A 36 -14.16 -14.24 -17.94
CA PRO A 36 -15.18 -15.11 -17.38
C PRO A 36 -14.53 -16.42 -16.95
N ILE A 37 -14.56 -16.73 -15.65
CA ILE A 37 -13.91 -17.91 -15.09
C ILE A 37 -14.89 -18.78 -14.28
N SER A 38 -14.52 -20.04 -14.11
CA SER A 38 -15.07 -20.91 -13.07
C SER A 38 -13.92 -21.44 -12.22
N GLY A 39 -13.69 -20.87 -11.04
CA GLY A 39 -12.61 -21.33 -10.16
C GLY A 39 -12.77 -22.78 -9.72
N TRP A 40 -14.02 -23.26 -9.61
CA TRP A 40 -14.32 -24.63 -9.20
C TRP A 40 -14.08 -25.66 -10.32
N HIS A 41 -14.46 -25.32 -11.56
CA HIS A 41 -14.35 -26.24 -12.71
C HIS A 41 -13.09 -26.01 -13.55
N GLY A 42 -12.33 -24.95 -13.28
CA GLY A 42 -11.10 -24.61 -13.99
C GLY A 42 -11.29 -23.81 -15.29
N ASP A 43 -12.52 -23.47 -15.67
CA ASP A 43 -12.82 -22.77 -16.92
C ASP A 43 -12.07 -21.42 -17.02
N ASN A 44 -11.31 -21.23 -18.11
CA ASN A 44 -10.49 -20.04 -18.38
C ASN A 44 -9.48 -19.68 -17.29
N MET A 45 -9.16 -20.59 -16.36
CA MET A 45 -8.15 -20.34 -15.33
C MET A 45 -6.75 -20.38 -15.96
N ILE A 46 -6.38 -21.53 -16.52
CA ILE A 46 -5.08 -21.77 -17.18
C ILE A 46 -5.26 -22.00 -18.68
N GLU A 47 -6.31 -22.75 -19.06
CA GLU A 47 -6.65 -23.09 -20.45
C GLU A 47 -8.01 -22.52 -20.86
N PRO A 48 -8.24 -22.25 -22.16
CA PRO A 48 -9.54 -21.79 -22.65
C PRO A 48 -10.64 -22.83 -22.42
N SER A 49 -11.78 -22.36 -21.94
CA SER A 49 -12.95 -23.21 -21.67
C SER A 49 -13.71 -23.58 -22.96
N PRO A 50 -14.08 -24.86 -23.14
CA PRO A 50 -15.01 -25.26 -24.19
C PRO A 50 -16.47 -24.84 -23.91
N ASN A 51 -16.79 -24.48 -22.66
CA ASN A 51 -18.15 -24.10 -22.23
C ASN A 51 -18.53 -22.67 -22.64
N MET A 52 -17.55 -21.85 -23.09
CA MET A 52 -17.74 -20.46 -23.46
C MET A 52 -17.23 -20.16 -24.88
N PRO A 53 -17.77 -20.82 -25.93
CA PRO A 53 -17.30 -20.61 -27.32
C PRO A 53 -17.54 -19.19 -27.85
N TRP A 54 -18.46 -18.46 -27.21
CA TRP A 54 -18.74 -17.05 -27.47
C TRP A 54 -17.59 -16.13 -27.01
N TYR A 55 -16.82 -16.52 -25.99
CA TYR A 55 -15.76 -15.69 -25.45
C TYR A 55 -14.52 -15.74 -26.36
N LYS A 56 -14.20 -14.59 -26.97
CA LYS A 56 -13.05 -14.48 -27.89
C LYS A 56 -11.74 -14.12 -27.19
N GLY A 57 -11.81 -13.70 -25.93
CA GLY A 57 -10.68 -13.24 -25.14
C GLY A 57 -10.92 -11.86 -24.56
N TRP A 58 -10.06 -11.48 -23.63
CA TRP A 58 -9.94 -10.11 -23.14
C TRP A 58 -8.94 -9.35 -24.01
N SER A 59 -9.13 -8.04 -24.06
CA SER A 59 -8.23 -7.09 -24.74
C SER A 59 -8.09 -5.86 -23.85
N ILE A 60 -6.86 -5.43 -23.60
CA ILE A 60 -6.56 -4.22 -22.84
C ILE A 60 -5.57 -3.33 -23.59
N GLU A 61 -5.66 -2.03 -23.32
CA GLU A 61 -4.70 -1.03 -23.79
C GLU A 61 -3.83 -0.57 -22.62
N LYS A 62 -2.51 -0.70 -22.75
CA LYS A 62 -1.58 -0.36 -21.69
C LYS A 62 -0.32 0.28 -22.28
N LYS A 63 -0.01 1.51 -21.83
CA LYS A 63 1.15 2.28 -22.32
C LYS A 63 1.24 2.37 -23.86
N GLY A 64 0.09 2.43 -24.54
CA GLY A 64 0.02 2.47 -26.01
C GLY A 64 0.14 1.13 -26.72
N ALA A 65 0.30 0.02 -26.00
CA ALA A 65 0.28 -1.34 -26.55
C ALA A 65 -1.07 -2.02 -26.27
N LYS A 66 -1.55 -2.78 -27.26
CA LYS A 66 -2.72 -3.65 -27.12
C LYS A 66 -2.25 -5.04 -26.68
N LEU A 67 -2.77 -5.54 -25.56
CA LEU A 67 -2.51 -6.88 -25.06
C LEU A 67 -3.81 -7.69 -25.09
N GLU A 68 -3.73 -8.95 -25.48
CA GLU A 68 -4.88 -9.84 -25.61
C GLU A 68 -4.58 -11.22 -25.02
N GLY A 69 -5.62 -11.89 -24.55
CA GLY A 69 -5.53 -13.26 -24.05
C GLY A 69 -6.91 -13.84 -23.76
N LYS A 70 -6.96 -15.09 -23.29
CA LYS A 70 -8.22 -15.81 -23.00
C LYS A 70 -8.33 -16.27 -21.56
N THR A 71 -7.22 -16.45 -20.87
CA THR A 71 -7.23 -17.07 -19.54
C THR A 71 -6.82 -16.08 -18.46
N LEU A 72 -7.13 -16.42 -17.22
CA LEU A 72 -6.72 -15.65 -16.05
C LEU A 72 -5.20 -15.64 -15.93
N LEU A 73 -4.53 -16.76 -16.17
CA LEU A 73 -3.07 -16.83 -16.20
C LEU A 73 -2.47 -15.82 -17.18
N GLN A 74 -2.97 -15.80 -18.42
CA GLN A 74 -2.52 -14.82 -19.42
C GLN A 74 -2.80 -13.37 -19.00
N ALA A 75 -3.92 -13.12 -18.31
CA ALA A 75 -4.24 -11.78 -17.80
C ALA A 75 -3.26 -11.34 -16.71
N LEU A 76 -2.81 -12.27 -15.84
CA LEU A 76 -1.78 -12.02 -14.84
C LEU A 76 -0.41 -11.78 -15.47
N ASP A 77 -0.03 -12.59 -16.46
CA ASP A 77 1.24 -12.45 -17.19
C ASP A 77 1.32 -11.13 -17.98
N ALA A 78 0.17 -10.56 -18.37
CA ALA A 78 0.09 -9.26 -19.03
C ALA A 78 0.25 -8.07 -18.06
N MET A 79 0.26 -8.30 -16.74
CA MET A 79 0.52 -7.25 -15.76
C MET A 79 2.01 -6.91 -15.72
N ASP A 80 2.32 -5.63 -15.52
CA ASP A 80 3.73 -5.23 -15.48
C ASP A 80 4.19 -5.54 -14.05
N PRO A 81 5.36 -6.15 -13.88
CA PRO A 81 5.93 -6.21 -12.54
C PRO A 81 6.04 -4.78 -11.99
N PRO A 82 5.64 -4.54 -10.73
CA PRO A 82 5.79 -3.23 -10.14
C PRO A 82 7.27 -2.87 -10.14
N SER A 83 7.58 -1.61 -10.48
CA SER A 83 8.95 -1.12 -10.34
C SER A 83 9.35 -1.19 -8.87
N ARG A 84 10.41 -1.95 -8.57
CA ARG A 84 10.97 -2.02 -7.22
C ARG A 84 11.77 -0.74 -6.98
N PRO A 85 11.45 0.07 -5.96
CA PRO A 85 12.15 1.34 -5.70
C PRO A 85 13.52 1.11 -5.02
N VAL A 86 14.42 0.37 -5.69
CA VAL A 86 15.75 0.00 -5.16
C VAL A 86 16.65 1.21 -4.99
N ASP A 87 16.54 2.20 -5.89
CA ASP A 87 17.35 3.42 -5.90
C ASP A 87 16.87 4.48 -4.91
N LYS A 88 15.71 4.29 -4.27
CA LYS A 88 15.22 5.19 -3.22
C LYS A 88 15.94 4.91 -1.90
N ALA A 89 15.89 5.87 -0.97
CA ALA A 89 16.39 5.65 0.39
C ALA A 89 15.65 4.49 1.07
N LEU A 90 16.33 3.80 2.01
CA LEU A 90 15.75 2.67 2.73
C LEU A 90 14.56 3.12 3.59
N ARG A 91 13.41 2.45 3.43
CA ARG A 91 12.29 2.48 4.37
C ARG A 91 11.81 1.06 4.62
N LEU A 92 11.89 0.62 5.88
CA LEU A 92 11.49 -0.71 6.33
C LEU A 92 10.64 -0.55 7.60
N PRO A 93 9.31 -0.46 7.46
CA PRO A 93 8.38 -0.47 8.59
C PRO A 93 8.41 -1.81 9.34
N LEU A 94 8.55 -1.73 10.66
CA LEU A 94 8.64 -2.90 11.53
C LEU A 94 7.26 -3.51 11.77
N GLN A 95 7.13 -4.79 11.45
CA GLN A 95 5.95 -5.60 11.76
C GLN A 95 6.03 -6.15 13.18
N ASP A 96 7.21 -6.65 13.57
CA ASP A 96 7.47 -7.29 14.86
C ASP A 96 8.94 -7.10 15.29
N VAL A 97 9.21 -7.30 16.58
CA VAL A 97 10.57 -7.23 17.14
C VAL A 97 10.76 -8.40 18.12
N TYR A 98 11.72 -9.26 17.83
CA TYR A 98 12.00 -10.46 18.63
C TYR A 98 13.30 -10.36 19.41
N LYS A 99 13.35 -11.06 20.55
CA LYS A 99 14.60 -11.34 21.27
C LYS A 99 14.96 -12.80 21.05
N ILE A 100 16.01 -13.07 20.28
CA ILE A 100 16.49 -14.42 20.01
C ILE A 100 17.71 -14.72 20.89
N GLY A 101 17.67 -15.83 21.63
CA GLY A 101 18.79 -16.24 22.48
C GLY A 101 20.07 -16.44 21.66
N GLY A 102 21.20 -15.90 22.13
CA GLY A 102 22.49 -15.96 21.43
C GLY A 102 22.66 -15.00 20.24
N ILE A 103 21.57 -14.48 19.67
CA ILE A 103 21.58 -13.56 18.53
C ILE A 103 21.33 -12.11 18.98
N GLY A 104 20.37 -11.89 19.88
CA GLY A 104 19.98 -10.57 20.37
C GLY A 104 18.66 -10.08 19.79
N THR A 105 18.59 -8.79 19.44
CA THR A 105 17.36 -8.15 18.96
C THR A 105 17.24 -8.30 17.44
N VAL A 106 16.10 -8.80 16.99
CA VAL A 106 15.80 -9.04 15.57
C VAL A 106 14.45 -8.39 15.22
N PRO A 107 14.45 -7.17 14.65
CA PRO A 107 13.29 -6.60 14.01
C PRO A 107 12.95 -7.35 12.72
N VAL A 108 11.65 -7.44 12.42
CA VAL A 108 11.12 -8.06 11.21
C VAL A 108 10.20 -7.07 10.51
N GLY A 109 10.31 -6.99 9.19
CA GLY A 109 9.44 -6.15 8.38
C GLY A 109 9.65 -6.34 6.90
N ARG A 110 8.91 -5.58 6.11
CA ARG A 110 9.04 -5.56 4.66
C ARG A 110 9.91 -4.39 4.24
N VAL A 111 10.86 -4.64 3.34
CA VAL A 111 11.58 -3.55 2.66
C VAL A 111 10.60 -2.89 1.69
N GLU A 112 10.22 -1.64 1.94
CA GLU A 112 9.29 -0.90 1.07
C GLU A 112 10.04 -0.11 0.00
N THR A 113 11.18 0.49 0.37
CA THR A 113 12.08 1.21 -0.54
C THR A 113 13.54 0.98 -0.17
N GLY A 114 14.45 1.20 -1.13
CA GLY A 114 15.89 1.04 -0.93
C GLY A 114 16.33 -0.40 -0.72
N THR A 115 17.52 -0.57 -0.15
CA THR A 115 18.08 -1.89 0.18
C THR A 115 18.60 -1.90 1.60
N ILE A 116 18.59 -3.08 2.23
CA ILE A 116 19.21 -3.33 3.53
C ILE A 116 20.27 -4.41 3.38
N LYS A 117 21.46 -4.18 3.95
CA LYS A 117 22.61 -5.08 3.87
C LYS A 117 23.24 -5.23 5.26
N PRO A 118 23.85 -6.39 5.56
CA PRO A 118 24.77 -6.51 6.68
C PRO A 118 25.85 -5.41 6.63
N GLY A 119 26.17 -4.83 7.78
CA GLY A 119 27.12 -3.73 7.94
C GLY A 119 26.54 -2.32 7.73
N MET A 120 25.31 -2.19 7.25
CA MET A 120 24.65 -0.88 7.16
C MET A 120 24.39 -0.30 8.55
N ILE A 121 24.52 1.02 8.65
CA ILE A 121 24.11 1.77 9.84
C ILE A 121 22.69 2.27 9.57
N VAL A 122 21.74 1.84 10.39
CA VAL A 122 20.32 2.16 10.25
C VAL A 122 19.83 3.01 11.41
N THR A 123 18.95 3.95 11.11
CA THR A 123 18.22 4.79 12.06
C THR A 123 16.77 4.34 12.14
N PHE A 124 16.25 4.21 13.36
CA PHE A 124 14.87 3.89 13.65
C PHE A 124 14.09 5.15 14.03
N ALA A 125 13.13 5.51 13.19
CA ALA A 125 12.12 6.51 13.52
C ALA A 125 10.91 5.86 14.18
N PRO A 126 10.22 6.56 15.10
CA PRO A 126 10.41 7.95 15.50
C PRO A 126 11.42 8.17 16.64
N VAL A 127 12.08 7.11 17.15
CA VAL A 127 12.94 7.21 18.35
C VAL A 127 14.34 7.78 18.10
N ASN A 128 14.71 7.99 16.83
CA ASN A 128 16.03 8.47 16.42
C ASN A 128 17.19 7.62 16.99
N LEU A 129 16.97 6.31 17.11
CA LEU A 129 17.99 5.36 17.57
C LEU A 129 18.77 4.87 16.35
N THR A 130 20.10 4.83 16.45
CA THR A 130 20.96 4.38 15.34
C THR A 130 21.81 3.18 15.75
N THR A 131 21.93 2.18 14.87
CA THR A 131 22.72 0.97 15.12
C THR A 131 23.19 0.32 13.82
N GLU A 132 24.14 -0.61 13.93
CA GLU A 132 24.64 -1.40 12.81
C GLU A 132 23.84 -2.69 12.66
N VAL A 133 23.44 -3.00 11.41
CA VAL A 133 22.83 -4.27 11.01
C VAL A 133 23.92 -5.33 10.92
N LYS A 134 23.78 -6.46 11.62
CA LYS A 134 24.78 -7.54 11.61
C LYS A 134 24.52 -8.63 10.59
N SER A 135 23.26 -9.00 10.42
CA SER A 135 22.81 -9.98 9.46
C SER A 135 21.42 -9.61 8.98
N VAL A 136 21.08 -10.05 7.78
CA VAL A 136 19.73 -9.97 7.20
C VAL A 136 19.38 -11.38 6.77
N GLU A 137 18.18 -11.84 7.13
CA GLU A 137 17.71 -13.19 6.87
C GLU A 137 16.28 -13.18 6.32
N MET A 138 16.02 -14.09 5.38
CA MET A 138 14.69 -14.38 4.86
C MET A 138 14.51 -15.89 4.80
N HIS A 139 13.41 -16.42 5.34
CA HIS A 139 13.13 -17.86 5.39
C HIS A 139 14.29 -18.72 5.95
N HIS A 140 14.99 -18.22 6.99
CA HIS A 140 16.15 -18.87 7.63
C HIS A 140 17.43 -18.96 6.78
N GLU A 141 17.49 -18.23 5.66
CA GLU A 141 18.70 -18.08 4.86
C GLU A 141 19.26 -16.67 5.01
N SER A 142 20.59 -16.58 5.16
CA SER A 142 21.29 -15.30 5.22
C SER A 142 21.36 -14.65 3.84
N LEU A 143 21.05 -13.35 3.79
CA LEU A 143 21.09 -12.55 2.58
C LEU A 143 22.28 -11.59 2.59
N THR A 144 22.90 -11.41 1.42
CA THR A 144 23.90 -10.38 1.18
C THR A 144 23.27 -8.99 1.08
N GLU A 145 22.04 -8.93 0.57
CA GLU A 145 21.18 -7.75 0.54
C GLU A 145 19.71 -8.19 0.47
N ALA A 146 18.82 -7.35 1.00
CA ALA A 146 17.39 -7.48 0.77
C ALA A 146 16.87 -6.23 0.06
N VAL A 147 15.93 -6.44 -0.87
CA VAL A 147 15.43 -5.45 -1.81
C VAL A 147 13.92 -5.21 -1.60
N PRO A 148 13.32 -4.17 -2.22
CA PRO A 148 11.92 -3.87 -2.00
C PRO A 148 11.00 -5.06 -2.33
N GLY A 149 10.08 -5.36 -1.42
CA GLY A 149 9.16 -6.49 -1.46
C GLY A 149 9.55 -7.67 -0.57
N ASP A 150 10.82 -7.77 -0.18
CA ASP A 150 11.32 -8.86 0.67
C ASP A 150 10.85 -8.66 2.11
N ASN A 151 10.42 -9.74 2.76
CA ASN A 151 10.06 -9.73 4.19
C ASN A 151 11.22 -10.37 4.94
N VAL A 152 11.93 -9.56 5.72
CA VAL A 152 13.22 -9.95 6.31
C VAL A 152 13.24 -9.73 7.81
N GLY A 153 13.96 -10.61 8.50
CA GLY A 153 14.46 -10.35 9.85
C GLY A 153 15.89 -9.88 9.78
N PHE A 154 16.28 -8.89 10.58
CA PHE A 154 17.66 -8.41 10.59
C PHE A 154 18.18 -8.23 12.00
N ASN A 155 19.41 -8.66 12.28
CA ASN A 155 20.00 -8.53 13.61
C ASN A 155 20.60 -7.14 13.80
N VAL A 156 20.37 -6.53 14.97
CA VAL A 156 20.96 -5.25 15.34
C VAL A 156 21.70 -5.33 16.68
N LYS A 157 22.82 -4.59 16.80
CA LYS A 157 23.61 -4.55 18.04
C LYS A 157 23.12 -3.49 19.01
N ASN A 158 23.34 -3.73 20.31
CA ASN A 158 23.18 -2.72 21.37
C ASN A 158 21.80 -2.03 21.41
N VAL A 159 20.77 -2.70 20.91
CA VAL A 159 19.38 -2.24 20.99
C VAL A 159 18.56 -3.28 21.73
N SER A 160 17.81 -2.86 22.73
CA SER A 160 16.86 -3.70 23.44
C SER A 160 15.56 -3.81 22.65
N VAL A 161 14.91 -4.99 22.72
CA VAL A 161 13.57 -5.18 22.17
C VAL A 161 12.51 -4.24 22.75
N LYS A 162 12.77 -3.59 23.90
CA LYS A 162 11.87 -2.60 24.50
C LYS A 162 11.97 -1.21 23.84
N GLU A 163 13.04 -0.95 23.10
CA GLU A 163 13.30 0.35 22.46
C GLU A 163 12.71 0.42 21.06
N LEU A 164 12.39 -0.73 20.46
CA LEU A 164 11.76 -0.85 19.14
C LEU A 164 10.39 -1.50 19.29
N ARG A 165 9.47 -1.16 18.38
CA ARG A 165 8.13 -1.75 18.34
C ARG A 165 7.57 -1.71 16.93
N ARG A 166 6.51 -2.47 16.71
CA ARG A 166 5.68 -2.40 15.50
C ARG A 166 5.29 -0.95 15.19
N GLY A 167 5.32 -0.58 13.91
CA GLY A 167 5.01 0.78 13.45
C GLY A 167 6.21 1.73 13.42
N TYR A 168 7.38 1.32 13.91
CA TYR A 168 8.61 2.08 13.71
C TYR A 168 9.15 1.84 12.31
N VAL A 169 9.98 2.75 11.82
CA VAL A 169 10.53 2.69 10.47
C VAL A 169 12.04 2.70 10.57
N ALA A 170 12.69 1.66 10.04
CA ALA A 170 14.12 1.65 9.84
C ALA A 170 14.48 2.26 8.48
N GLY A 171 15.57 3.01 8.43
CA GLY A 171 16.17 3.49 7.19
C GLY A 171 17.66 3.73 7.32
N ASP A 172 18.34 3.97 6.21
CA ASP A 172 19.79 4.19 6.18
C ASP A 172 20.13 5.53 6.85
N SER A 173 20.98 5.48 7.88
CA SER A 173 21.42 6.67 8.61
C SER A 173 22.15 7.69 7.73
N LYS A 174 22.75 7.24 6.62
CA LYS A 174 23.59 8.06 5.73
C LYS A 174 22.85 8.57 4.50
N ASN A 175 21.65 8.05 4.21
CA ASN A 175 20.91 8.39 3.00
C ASN A 175 19.44 8.65 3.34
N ASN A 176 19.11 9.92 3.61
CA ASN A 176 17.75 10.36 3.98
C ASN A 176 17.13 9.47 5.08
N PRO A 177 17.64 9.52 6.32
CA PRO A 177 17.10 8.71 7.41
C PRO A 177 15.65 9.09 7.74
N PRO A 178 14.79 8.14 8.11
CA PRO A 178 13.42 8.42 8.50
C PRO A 178 13.39 9.26 9.77
N GLN A 179 12.37 10.10 9.93
CA GLN A 179 12.24 11.04 11.04
C GLN A 179 10.89 10.91 11.74
N ALA A 180 10.82 11.43 12.97
CA ALA A 180 9.55 11.57 13.68
C ALA A 180 8.70 12.66 13.03
N THR A 181 7.39 12.45 12.99
CA THR A 181 6.41 13.40 12.47
C THR A 181 5.63 14.02 13.62
N GLU A 182 5.69 15.35 13.75
CA GLU A 182 4.89 16.11 14.72
C GLU A 182 3.50 16.44 14.18
N GLU A 183 3.43 16.77 12.88
CA GLU A 183 2.20 17.16 12.18
C GLU A 183 2.39 16.84 10.69
N PHE A 184 1.32 16.43 10.02
CA PHE A 184 1.34 16.20 8.58
C PHE A 184 0.02 16.58 7.93
N ALA A 185 0.10 17.15 6.73
CA ALA A 185 -1.07 17.42 5.91
C ALA A 185 -1.38 16.19 5.04
N ALA A 186 -2.63 15.77 5.01
CA ALA A 186 -3.09 14.66 4.18
C ALA A 186 -4.37 15.00 3.42
N GLN A 187 -4.48 14.47 2.20
CA GLN A 187 -5.73 14.44 1.48
C GLN A 187 -6.58 13.28 2.01
N VAL A 188 -7.68 13.61 2.68
CA VAL A 188 -8.63 12.64 3.25
C VAL A 188 -9.87 12.58 2.38
N ILE A 189 -10.33 11.38 2.06
CA ILE A 189 -11.62 11.13 1.41
C ILE A 189 -12.52 10.44 2.43
N VAL A 190 -13.64 11.08 2.78
CA VAL A 190 -14.58 10.52 3.75
C VAL A 190 -15.42 9.45 3.06
N LEU A 191 -15.26 8.21 3.51
CA LEU A 191 -16.07 7.08 3.06
C LEU A 191 -17.46 7.13 3.70
N ASN A 192 -18.18 6.00 3.73
CA ASN A 192 -19.52 5.95 4.32
C ASN A 192 -19.45 6.07 5.85
N HIS A 193 -19.71 7.27 6.37
CA HIS A 193 -19.70 7.62 7.78
C HIS A 193 -21.07 8.25 8.17
N PRO A 194 -21.70 7.81 9.27
CA PRO A 194 -23.05 8.25 9.63
C PRO A 194 -23.12 9.68 10.18
N GLY A 195 -22.00 10.24 10.62
CA GLY A 195 -21.90 11.60 11.18
C GLY A 195 -21.06 12.56 10.35
N GLN A 196 -20.85 13.75 10.90
CA GLN A 196 -19.92 14.74 10.37
C GLN A 196 -18.60 14.70 11.15
N ILE A 197 -17.51 15.05 10.48
CA ILE A 197 -16.17 15.15 11.06
C ILE A 197 -15.82 16.64 11.15
N SER A 198 -15.41 17.10 12.33
CA SER A 198 -14.97 18.47 12.60
C SER A 198 -13.57 18.48 13.21
N ASN A 199 -12.95 19.66 13.27
CA ASN A 199 -11.68 19.84 13.98
C ASN A 199 -11.78 19.29 15.41
N GLY A 200 -10.76 18.55 15.83
CA GLY A 200 -10.73 17.82 17.10
C GLY A 200 -11.10 16.34 17.01
N TYR A 201 -11.71 15.87 15.91
CA TYR A 201 -11.97 14.45 15.70
C TYR A 201 -10.64 13.66 15.74
N THR A 202 -10.59 12.58 16.52
CA THR A 202 -9.34 11.84 16.78
C THR A 202 -9.53 10.34 16.54
N PRO A 203 -9.66 9.91 15.26
CA PRO A 203 -9.74 8.50 14.91
C PRO A 203 -8.37 7.84 15.00
N VAL A 204 -8.36 6.51 14.97
CA VAL A 204 -7.14 5.74 14.75
C VAL A 204 -6.83 5.70 13.25
N LEU A 205 -5.58 6.03 12.90
CA LEU A 205 -5.05 5.89 11.55
C LEU A 205 -4.16 4.65 11.51
N ASP A 206 -4.44 3.81 10.53
CA ASP A 206 -3.55 2.76 10.07
C ASP A 206 -2.71 3.32 8.92
N CYS A 207 -1.41 3.38 9.09
CA CYS A 207 -0.46 3.76 8.05
C CYS A 207 0.72 2.80 8.13
N HIS A 208 1.07 2.15 7.00
CA HIS A 208 2.02 1.04 6.95
C HIS A 208 1.75 -0.03 8.04
N THR A 209 2.62 -0.12 9.04
CA THR A 209 2.50 -1.01 10.21
C THR A 209 2.12 -0.26 11.49
N ALA A 210 2.07 1.08 11.44
CA ALA A 210 1.67 1.92 12.55
C ALA A 210 0.14 1.98 12.68
N HIS A 211 -0.30 1.98 13.94
CA HIS A 211 -1.70 2.06 14.34
C HIS A 211 -1.80 3.10 15.47
N ILE A 212 -2.05 4.35 15.11
CA ILE A 212 -1.91 5.50 16.02
C ILE A 212 -3.13 6.43 15.86
N ALA A 213 -3.69 6.88 16.98
CA ALA A 213 -4.73 7.90 16.96
C ALA A 213 -4.16 9.25 16.52
N CYS A 214 -4.77 9.87 15.51
CA CYS A 214 -4.36 11.19 15.00
C CYS A 214 -5.50 12.17 15.11
N LYS A 215 -5.23 13.34 15.68
CA LYS A 215 -6.19 14.42 15.81
C LYS A 215 -6.27 15.19 14.50
N PHE A 216 -7.48 15.37 13.98
CA PHE A 216 -7.81 16.31 12.92
C PHE A 216 -7.66 17.71 13.52
N LYS A 217 -6.47 18.30 13.38
CA LYS A 217 -6.16 19.60 13.97
C LYS A 217 -6.96 20.67 13.25
N ASP A 218 -6.74 20.78 11.95
CA ASP A 218 -7.40 21.76 11.09
C ASP A 218 -7.79 21.12 9.75
N ILE A 219 -9.08 21.17 9.42
CA ILE A 219 -9.56 20.88 8.06
C ILE A 219 -9.35 22.16 7.24
N LYS A 220 -8.26 22.19 6.48
CA LYS A 220 -7.81 23.38 5.74
C LYS A 220 -8.69 23.71 4.55
N GLU A 221 -8.99 22.71 3.73
CA GLU A 221 -9.67 22.93 2.46
C GLU A 221 -10.57 21.74 2.14
N LYS A 222 -11.78 22.01 1.65
CA LYS A 222 -12.60 21.01 0.96
C LYS A 222 -12.24 21.04 -0.51
N ILE A 223 -12.04 19.87 -1.11
CA ILE A 223 -11.60 19.73 -2.50
C ILE A 223 -12.53 18.79 -3.28
N ASP A 224 -12.58 18.96 -4.60
CA ASP A 224 -13.20 17.98 -5.48
C ASP A 224 -12.33 16.72 -5.53
N ARG A 225 -12.93 15.57 -5.24
CA ARG A 225 -12.21 14.29 -5.11
C ARG A 225 -11.50 13.81 -6.38
N ARG A 226 -11.88 14.31 -7.57
CA ARG A 226 -11.33 13.87 -8.86
C ARG A 226 -10.27 14.81 -9.40
N SER A 227 -10.56 16.09 -9.37
CA SER A 227 -9.69 17.13 -9.92
C SER A 227 -8.72 17.70 -8.89
N GLY A 228 -8.96 17.47 -7.60
CA GLY A 228 -8.22 18.12 -6.52
C GLY A 228 -8.50 19.62 -6.40
N LYS A 229 -9.43 20.16 -7.21
CA LYS A 229 -9.74 21.59 -7.20
C LYS A 229 -10.38 21.97 -5.88
N LYS A 230 -9.87 23.03 -5.27
CA LYS A 230 -10.44 23.63 -4.07
C LYS A 230 -11.89 24.09 -4.28
N LEU A 231 -12.75 23.75 -3.33
CA LEU A 231 -14.16 24.09 -3.29
C LEU A 231 -14.49 25.07 -2.16
N GLU A 232 -13.88 24.89 -0.99
CA GLU A 232 -14.15 25.69 0.20
C GLU A 232 -12.90 25.79 1.07
N ASP A 233 -12.62 26.98 1.60
CA ASP A 233 -11.55 27.23 2.57
C ASP A 233 -12.08 27.09 4.00
N ASN A 234 -11.36 26.35 4.85
CA ASN A 234 -11.62 26.13 6.28
C ASN A 234 -13.08 25.69 6.57
N PRO A 235 -13.57 24.58 5.98
CA PRO A 235 -14.92 24.11 6.23
C PRO A 235 -15.10 23.74 7.71
N LYS A 236 -16.28 24.06 8.28
CA LYS A 236 -16.60 23.73 9.69
C LYS A 236 -16.68 22.22 9.95
N SER A 237 -17.06 21.45 8.93
CA SER A 237 -17.13 20.00 8.98
C SER A 237 -17.09 19.39 7.59
N ILE A 238 -16.72 18.11 7.53
CA ILE A 238 -16.77 17.27 6.32
C ILE A 238 -17.63 16.04 6.57
N LYS A 239 -18.26 15.50 5.52
CA LYS A 239 -19.16 14.34 5.61
C LYS A 239 -18.89 13.34 4.50
N SER A 240 -19.57 12.20 4.55
CA SER A 240 -19.51 11.14 3.53
C SER A 240 -19.50 11.65 2.10
N GLY A 241 -18.48 11.26 1.33
CA GLY A 241 -18.27 11.64 -0.06
C GLY A 241 -17.42 12.89 -0.27
N ASP A 242 -17.17 13.68 0.78
CA ASP A 242 -16.28 14.84 0.71
C ASP A 242 -14.81 14.41 0.66
N ALA A 243 -14.00 15.20 -0.03
CA ALA A 243 -12.54 15.16 0.06
C ALA A 243 -12.04 16.46 0.67
N ALA A 244 -10.99 16.40 1.49
CA ALA A 244 -10.42 17.55 2.15
C ALA A 244 -8.91 17.42 2.38
N ILE A 245 -8.22 18.54 2.48
CA ILE A 245 -6.87 18.63 3.01
C ILE A 245 -6.97 18.88 4.51
N VAL A 246 -6.37 17.99 5.30
CA VAL A 246 -6.46 18.00 6.76
C VAL A 246 -5.06 17.98 7.36
N ASP A 247 -4.78 18.88 8.30
CA ASP A 247 -3.62 18.77 9.17
C ASP A 247 -3.90 17.80 10.31
N LEU A 248 -3.05 16.79 10.43
CA LEU A 248 -3.17 15.70 11.37
C LEU A 248 -2.02 15.72 12.36
N VAL A 249 -2.34 15.56 13.64
CA VAL A 249 -1.36 15.47 14.73
C VAL A 249 -1.46 14.09 15.38
N PRO A 250 -0.44 13.25 15.28
CA PRO A 250 -0.43 11.95 15.93
C PRO A 250 -0.36 12.11 17.45
N SER A 251 -1.16 11.31 18.17
CA SER A 251 -1.22 11.29 19.64
C SER A 251 -0.01 10.63 20.32
N LYS A 252 0.79 9.90 19.53
CA LYS A 252 2.03 9.22 19.95
C LYS A 252 3.08 9.45 18.86
N PRO A 253 4.38 9.35 19.19
CA PRO A 253 5.44 9.45 18.18
C PRO A 253 5.16 8.50 17.01
N MET A 254 5.16 9.06 15.80
CA MET A 254 4.85 8.39 14.54
C MET A 254 5.91 8.75 13.51
N CYS A 255 6.15 7.88 12.54
CA CYS A 255 6.92 8.17 11.34
C CYS A 255 6.00 7.95 10.14
N VAL A 256 5.79 9.01 9.35
CA VAL A 256 5.10 8.96 8.06
C VAL A 256 5.91 9.76 7.06
N GLU A 257 5.66 9.50 5.79
CA GLU A 257 6.37 10.15 4.68
C GLU A 257 5.36 10.73 3.69
N THR A 258 5.83 11.62 2.82
CA THR A 258 4.99 12.10 1.72
C THR A 258 4.67 10.95 0.77
N PHE A 259 3.43 10.89 0.29
CA PHE A 259 3.00 9.85 -0.65
C PHE A 259 3.79 9.87 -1.97
N THR A 260 4.25 11.04 -2.40
CA THR A 260 5.06 11.20 -3.63
C THR A 260 6.44 10.56 -3.48
N ASP A 261 7.06 10.72 -2.31
CA ASP A 261 8.45 10.30 -2.11
C ASP A 261 8.50 8.85 -1.65
N PHE A 262 7.64 8.44 -0.73
CA PHE A 262 7.55 7.07 -0.20
C PHE A 262 6.10 6.60 -0.13
N PRO A 263 5.48 6.20 -1.27
CA PRO A 263 4.08 5.82 -1.34
C PRO A 263 3.61 4.80 -0.28
N PRO A 264 4.38 3.76 0.10
CA PRO A 264 3.96 2.80 1.12
C PRO A 264 3.86 3.38 2.55
N LEU A 265 4.44 4.54 2.82
CA LEU A 265 4.46 5.21 4.13
C LEU A 265 3.59 6.48 4.18
N GLY A 266 2.88 6.80 3.09
CA GLY A 266 2.08 8.01 2.94
C GLY A 266 0.62 7.76 2.57
N ARG A 267 0.10 6.55 2.80
CA ARG A 267 -1.29 6.16 2.53
C ARG A 267 -1.95 5.59 3.78
#